data_AF-A0A2N2YWW2-F1
#
_entry.id   AF-A0A2N2YWW2-F1
#
_cell.length_a   1.000
_cell.length_b   1.000
_cell.length_c   1.000
_cell.angle_alpha   90.00
_cell.angle_beta   90.00
_cell.angle_gamma   90.00
#
_symmetry.space_group_name_H-M   'P 1'
#
loop_
_entity.id
_entity.type
_entity.pdbx_description
1 polymer ?
#
loop_
_entity_poly.entity_id
_entity_poly.type
_entity_poly.pdbx_seq_one_letter_code
_entity_poly.pdbx_strand_id
1 'polypeptide(L)'
;MVKNADINFKLVLKMIGFLLIIEGFFMFLGILFSLYYHETSYLALLYSGLITSAVGAIFFIAFHKYTNNIIGKREGYLIVTFTWIITSFFGTLPFLLSGAIPGFTNAFFETMSGFTTTGASILSDLVHLSCRP
;
A
#
# COMPACT_ATOMS: atom_id res chain seq x y z
N MET A 1 18.62 -24.89 -23.34
CA MET A 1 18.55 -23.57 -24.01
C MET A 1 18.06 -22.53 -23.01
N VAL A 2 18.99 -21.91 -22.27
CA VAL A 2 18.68 -20.79 -21.37
C VAL A 2 18.60 -19.55 -22.26
N LYS A 3 17.38 -19.12 -22.58
CA LYS A 3 17.13 -17.88 -23.34
C LYS A 3 17.58 -16.70 -22.48
N ASN A 4 18.25 -15.74 -23.10
CA ASN A 4 18.88 -14.56 -22.49
C ASN A 4 18.10 -14.00 -21.28
N ALA A 5 18.83 -13.80 -20.19
CA ALA A 5 18.35 -13.52 -18.85
C ALA A 5 18.04 -12.04 -18.63
N ASP A 6 17.39 -11.39 -19.59
CA ASP A 6 17.08 -9.97 -19.50
C ASP A 6 15.78 -9.79 -18.72
N ILE A 7 15.89 -9.24 -17.50
CA ILE A 7 14.76 -9.01 -16.60
C ILE A 7 13.88 -7.90 -17.18
N ASN A 8 12.59 -8.17 -17.29
CA ASN A 8 11.64 -7.22 -17.83
C ASN A 8 11.14 -6.24 -16.74
N PHE A 9 11.99 -5.29 -16.34
CA PHE A 9 11.66 -4.28 -15.32
C PHE A 9 10.41 -3.47 -15.64
N LYS A 10 10.13 -3.22 -16.93
CA LYS A 10 8.90 -2.53 -17.37
C LYS A 10 7.63 -3.30 -16.99
N LEU A 11 7.67 -4.63 -17.08
CA LEU A 11 6.55 -5.49 -16.66
C LEU A 11 6.37 -5.43 -15.14
N VAL A 12 7.48 -5.49 -14.39
CA VAL A 12 7.48 -5.39 -12.92
C VAL A 12 6.82 -4.07 -12.48
N LEU A 13 7.25 -2.94 -13.03
CA LEU A 13 6.70 -1.62 -12.70
C LEU A 13 5.23 -1.47 -13.10
N LYS A 14 4.81 -2.03 -14.24
CA LYS A 14 3.39 -2.07 -14.66
C LYS A 14 2.52 -2.80 -13.63
N MET A 15 2.99 -3.95 -13.14
CA MET A 15 2.26 -4.76 -12.16
C MET A 15 2.17 -4.04 -10.80
N ILE A 16 3.27 -3.42 -10.35
CA ILE A 16 3.26 -2.59 -9.13
C ILE A 16 2.28 -1.43 -9.27
N GLY A 17 2.28 -0.72 -10.40
CA GLY A 17 1.33 0.37 -10.66
C GLY A 17 -0.13 -0.08 -10.58
N PHE A 18 -0.44 -1.25 -11.13
CA PHE A 18 -1.79 -1.83 -11.03
C PHE A 18 -2.18 -2.15 -9.58
N LEU A 19 -1.28 -2.71 -8.79
CA LEU A 19 -1.53 -3.02 -7.38
C LEU A 19 -1.74 -1.74 -6.54
N LEU A 20 -0.98 -0.67 -6.82
CA LEU A 20 -1.18 0.64 -6.18
C LEU A 20 -2.55 1.25 -6.46
N ILE A 21 -3.08 1.08 -7.69
CA ILE A 21 -4.44 1.54 -8.02
C ILE A 21 -5.47 0.78 -7.17
N ILE A 22 -5.30 -0.54 -7.02
CA ILE A 22 -6.17 -1.36 -6.17
C ILE A 22 -6.08 -0.91 -4.70
N GLU A 23 -4.86 -0.65 -4.20
CA GLU A 23 -4.65 -0.16 -2.85
C GLU A 23 -5.36 1.19 -2.62
N GLY A 24 -5.18 2.14 -3.55
CA GLY A 24 -5.88 3.43 -3.52
C GLY A 24 -7.40 3.29 -3.58
N PHE A 25 -7.91 2.32 -4.36
CA PHE A 25 -9.34 1.99 -4.36
C PHE A 25 -9.85 1.53 -2.99
N PHE A 26 -9.09 0.67 -2.29
CA PHE A 26 -9.44 0.28 -0.93
C PHE A 26 -9.39 1.44 0.07
N MET A 27 -8.45 2.39 -0.10
CA MET A 27 -8.44 3.61 0.71
C MET A 27 -9.70 4.46 0.50
N PHE A 28 -10.17 4.59 -0.74
CA PHE A 28 -11.44 5.27 -1.03
C PHE A 28 -12.64 4.53 -0.44
N LEU A 29 -12.63 3.20 -0.43
CA LEU A 29 -13.65 2.40 0.24
C LEU A 29 -13.68 2.67 1.75
N GLY A 30 -12.51 2.88 2.38
CA GLY A 30 -12.39 3.30 3.78
C GLY A 30 -13.08 4.65 4.08
N ILE A 31 -13.17 5.56 3.11
CA ILE A 31 -13.87 6.85 3.27
C ILE A 31 -15.36 6.63 3.52
N LEU A 32 -15.97 5.63 2.87
CA LEU A 32 -17.39 5.30 3.08
C LEU A 32 -17.66 4.95 4.54
N PHE A 33 -16.76 4.17 5.15
CA PHE A 33 -16.83 3.84 6.57
C PHE A 33 -16.58 5.07 7.45
N SER A 34 -15.55 5.87 7.14
CA SER A 34 -15.25 7.10 7.91
C SER A 34 -16.43 8.07 7.93
N LEU A 35 -17.15 8.22 6.80
CA LEU A 35 -18.34 9.07 6.71
C LEU A 35 -19.52 8.50 7.49
N TYR A 36 -19.71 7.17 7.46
CA TYR A 36 -20.76 6.51 8.23
C TYR A 36 -20.58 6.68 9.74
N TYR A 37 -19.34 6.65 10.23
CA TYR A 37 -19.01 6.84 11.65
C TYR A 37 -18.74 8.30 12.05
N HIS A 38 -18.90 9.27 11.14
CA HIS A 38 -18.62 10.69 11.37
C HIS A 38 -17.18 11.00 11.87
N GLU A 39 -16.23 10.16 11.47
CA GLU A 39 -14.80 10.32 11.76
C GLU A 39 -14.20 11.44 10.91
N THR A 40 -13.33 12.28 11.48
CA THR A 40 -12.68 13.40 10.77
C THR A 40 -11.52 12.97 9.87
N SER A 41 -11.11 11.70 9.94
CA SER A 41 -9.99 11.13 9.16
C SER A 41 -10.29 10.90 7.67
N TYR A 42 -11.52 11.20 7.20
CA TYR A 42 -11.90 11.05 5.80
C TYR A 42 -11.01 11.86 4.84
N LEU A 43 -10.52 13.03 5.25
CA LEU A 43 -9.60 13.85 4.44
C LEU A 43 -8.23 13.18 4.28
N ALA A 44 -7.71 12.57 5.34
CA ALA A 44 -6.45 11.84 5.30
C ALA A 44 -6.53 10.64 4.36
N LEU A 45 -7.63 9.89 4.40
CA LEU A 45 -7.90 8.78 3.48
C LEU A 45 -8.09 9.26 2.04
N LEU A 46 -8.76 10.40 1.83
CA LEU A 46 -8.95 10.99 0.50
C LEU A 46 -7.61 11.38 -0.14
N TYR A 47 -6.77 12.14 0.56
CA TYR A 47 -5.48 12.56 0.03
C TYR A 47 -4.54 11.37 -0.18
N SER A 48 -4.51 10.42 0.76
CA SER A 48 -3.72 9.19 0.61
C SER A 48 -4.17 8.38 -0.60
N GLY A 49 -5.47 8.12 -0.73
CA GLY A 49 -6.04 7.39 -1.86
C GLY A 49 -5.77 8.08 -3.19
N LEU A 50 -5.88 9.41 -3.26
CA LEU A 50 -5.55 10.18 -4.46
C LEU A 50 -4.07 10.09 -4.83
N ILE A 51 -3.16 10.25 -3.87
CA ILE A 51 -1.71 10.16 -4.11
C ILE A 51 -1.34 8.76 -4.58
N THR A 52 -1.78 7.73 -3.85
CA THR A 52 -1.48 6.32 -4.15
C THR A 52 -2.04 5.92 -5.52
N SER A 53 -3.30 6.28 -5.81
CA SER A 53 -3.93 6.00 -7.09
C SER A 53 -3.29 6.76 -8.24
N ALA A 54 -2.89 8.02 -8.03
CA ALA A 54 -2.22 8.83 -9.06
C ALA A 54 -0.85 8.25 -9.40
N VAL A 55 -0.04 7.88 -8.39
CA VAL A 55 1.27 7.23 -8.61
C VAL A 55 1.10 5.88 -9.31
N GLY A 56 0.14 5.07 -8.86
CA GLY A 56 -0.20 3.79 -9.50
C GLY A 56 -0.62 3.95 -10.96
N ALA A 57 -1.47 4.94 -11.26
CA ALA A 57 -1.93 5.26 -12.60
C ALA A 57 -0.78 5.73 -13.50
N ILE A 58 0.12 6.58 -12.99
CA ILE A 58 1.31 7.02 -13.74
C ILE A 58 2.16 5.81 -14.15
N PHE A 59 2.44 4.90 -13.21
CA PHE A 59 3.22 3.69 -13.50
C PHE A 59 2.48 2.77 -14.48
N PHE A 60 1.18 2.56 -14.28
CA PHE A 60 0.39 1.70 -15.16
C PHE A 60 0.32 2.24 -16.59
N ILE A 61 0.06 3.54 -16.76
CA ILE A 61 -0.06 4.20 -18.07
C ILE A 61 1.31 4.26 -18.76
N ALA A 62 2.37 4.63 -18.04
CA ALA A 62 3.72 4.74 -18.59
C ALA A 62 4.21 3.43 -19.22
N PHE A 63 3.83 2.29 -18.63
CA PHE A 63 4.22 0.96 -19.09
C PHE A 63 3.09 0.17 -19.77
N HIS A 64 1.92 0.79 -20.01
CA HIS A 64 0.73 0.12 -20.57
C HIS A 64 1.01 -0.54 -21.92
N LYS A 65 1.78 0.12 -22.79
CA LYS A 65 2.17 -0.36 -24.13
C LYS A 65 3.02 -1.63 -24.13
N TYR A 66 3.53 -2.06 -22.97
CA TYR A 66 4.22 -3.33 -22.84
C TYR A 66 3.19 -4.47 -22.76
N THR A 67 3.02 -5.18 -23.87
CA THR A 67 2.04 -6.28 -24.04
C THR A 67 2.63 -7.67 -23.82
N ASN A 68 3.94 -7.78 -23.62
CA ASN A 68 4.57 -9.05 -23.30
C ASN A 68 4.25 -9.44 -21.85
N ASN A 69 3.11 -10.09 -21.66
CA ASN A 69 2.60 -10.50 -20.35
C ASN A 69 3.22 -11.82 -19.84
N ILE A 70 4.29 -12.31 -20.48
CA ILE A 70 4.97 -13.52 -20.02
C ILE A 70 5.80 -13.14 -18.79
N ILE A 71 5.24 -13.40 -17.60
CA ILE A 71 5.93 -13.21 -16.34
C ILE A 71 6.90 -14.38 -16.14
N GLY A 72 8.19 -14.11 -16.22
CA GLY A 72 9.21 -15.06 -15.83
C GLY A 72 9.27 -15.24 -14.31
N LYS A 73 9.89 -16.35 -13.85
CA LYS A 73 10.03 -16.65 -12.42
C LYS A 73 10.75 -15.52 -11.66
N ARG A 74 11.76 -14.90 -12.29
CA ARG A 74 12.57 -13.81 -11.70
C ARG A 74 11.75 -12.54 -11.54
N GLU A 75 10.99 -12.15 -12.57
CA GLU A 75 10.07 -11.02 -12.51
C GLU A 75 9.02 -11.21 -11.42
N GLY A 76 8.46 -12.42 -11.30
CA GLY A 76 7.51 -12.74 -10.24
C GLY A 76 8.06 -12.47 -8.83
N TYR A 77 9.28 -12.94 -8.54
CA TYR A 77 9.93 -12.66 -7.25
C TYR A 77 10.13 -11.16 -7.01
N LEU A 78 10.58 -10.42 -8.03
CA LEU A 78 10.77 -8.97 -7.91
C LEU A 78 9.44 -8.24 -7.67
N ILE A 79 8.38 -8.61 -8.40
CA ILE A 79 7.05 -8.02 -8.23
C ILE A 79 6.61 -8.18 -6.78
N VAL A 80 6.66 -9.39 -6.23
CA VAL A 80 6.19 -9.64 -4.86
C VAL A 80 7.00 -8.84 -3.84
N THR A 81 8.33 -8.92 -3.89
CA THR A 81 9.20 -8.23 -2.93
C THR A 81 9.02 -6.72 -2.96
N PHE A 82 9.01 -6.11 -4.15
CA PHE A 82 8.81 -4.66 -4.27
C PHE A 82 7.39 -4.24 -3.93
N THR A 83 6.39 -5.07 -4.25
CA THR A 83 4.99 -4.81 -3.88
C THR A 83 4.89 -4.62 -2.37
N TRP A 84 5.37 -5.56 -1.56
CA TRP A 84 5.26 -5.45 -0.10
C TRP A 84 5.90 -4.16 0.46
N ILE A 85 7.06 -3.77 -0.07
CA ILE A 85 7.74 -2.55 0.40
C ILE A 85 6.96 -1.30 -0.01
N ILE A 86 6.52 -1.26 -1.27
CA ILE A 86 5.84 -0.10 -1.85
C ILE A 86 4.44 0.06 -1.25
N THR A 87 3.65 -1.01 -1.18
CA THR A 87 2.30 -0.96 -0.60
C THR A 87 2.36 -0.60 0.88
N SER A 88 3.32 -1.13 1.64
CA SER A 88 3.49 -0.73 3.04
C SER A 88 3.89 0.73 3.19
N PHE A 89 4.70 1.27 2.27
CA PHE A 89 5.04 2.69 2.26
C PHE A 89 3.81 3.57 1.99
N PHE A 90 3.04 3.29 0.94
CA PHE A 90 1.83 4.06 0.62
C PHE A 90 0.73 3.88 1.66
N GLY A 91 0.58 2.70 2.23
CA GLY A 91 -0.34 2.42 3.34
C GLY A 91 -0.02 3.15 4.64
N THR A 92 1.16 3.76 4.79
CA THR A 92 1.46 4.65 5.93
C THR A 92 0.83 6.04 5.80
N LEU A 93 0.59 6.49 4.56
CA LEU A 93 0.06 7.82 4.29
C LEU A 93 -1.20 8.16 5.09
N PRO A 94 -2.23 7.29 5.19
CA PRO A 94 -3.42 7.64 5.96
C PRO A 94 -3.12 7.83 7.45
N PHE A 95 -2.19 7.08 8.03
CA PHE A 95 -1.77 7.24 9.43
C PHE A 95 -0.98 8.52 9.66
N LEU A 96 -0.11 8.88 8.72
CA LEU A 96 0.69 10.11 8.79
C LEU A 96 -0.17 11.36 8.60
N LEU A 97 -1.08 11.35 7.63
CA LEU A 97 -1.95 12.49 7.32
C LEU A 97 -3.07 12.66 8.33
N SER A 98 -3.58 11.58 8.93
CA SER A 98 -4.57 11.68 10.02
C SER A 98 -3.92 12.09 11.35
N GLY A 99 -2.61 11.91 11.50
CA GLY A 99 -1.91 12.11 12.77
C GLY A 99 -2.22 11.02 13.81
N ALA A 100 -2.81 9.89 13.40
CA ALA A 100 -3.20 8.82 14.32
C ALA A 100 -2.00 8.16 15.01
N ILE A 101 -0.85 8.09 14.34
CA ILE A 101 0.37 7.46 14.86
C ILE A 101 1.53 8.47 14.80
N PRO A 102 2.15 8.83 15.93
CA PRO A 102 3.32 9.70 15.93
C PRO A 102 4.55 8.95 15.40
N GLY A 103 5.15 9.49 14.35
CA GLY A 103 6.43 9.03 13.80
C GLY A 103 6.28 8.06 12.62
N PHE A 104 7.12 8.26 11.60
CA PHE A 104 7.11 7.46 10.36
C PHE A 104 7.37 5.98 10.60
N THR A 105 8.39 5.64 11.39
CA THR A 105 8.78 4.25 11.67
C THR A 105 7.66 3.46 12.33
N ASN A 106 6.92 4.12 13.21
CA ASN A 106 5.79 3.57 13.94
C ASN A 106 4.61 3.27 13.00
N ALA A 107 4.22 4.25 12.18
CA ALA A 107 3.19 4.07 11.17
C ALA A 107 3.57 2.98 10.16
N PHE A 108 4.83 2.95 9.71
CA PHE A 108 5.33 1.93 8.79
C PHE A 108 5.29 0.53 9.38
N PHE A 109 5.68 0.37 10.65
CA PHE A 109 5.62 -0.91 11.33
C PHE A 109 4.16 -1.40 11.46
N GLU A 110 3.24 -0.52 11.86
CA GLU A 110 1.82 -0.86 11.99
C GLU A 110 1.22 -1.29 10.66
N THR A 111 1.45 -0.51 9.60
CA THR A 111 0.99 -0.83 8.25
C THR A 111 1.57 -2.16 7.75
N MET A 112 2.88 -2.37 7.91
CA MET A 112 3.54 -3.61 7.46
C MET A 112 3.00 -4.83 8.21
N SER A 113 2.85 -4.73 9.53
CA SER A 113 2.29 -5.79 10.38
C SER A 113 0.85 -6.14 10.00
N GLY A 114 0.03 -5.12 9.69
CA GLY A 114 -1.34 -5.30 9.22
C GLY A 114 -1.41 -6.00 7.86
N PHE A 115 -0.62 -5.53 6.89
CA PHE A 115 -0.58 -6.12 5.54
C PHE A 115 -0.08 -7.56 5.53
N THR A 116 0.90 -7.90 6.37
CA THR A 116 1.41 -9.27 6.48
C THR A 116 0.58 -10.15 7.41
N THR A 117 -0.54 -9.65 7.94
CA THR A 117 -1.40 -10.35 8.91
C THR A 117 -0.68 -10.82 10.18
N THR A 118 0.43 -10.17 10.53
CA THR A 118 1.19 -10.48 11.75
C THR A 118 0.41 -10.07 12.99
N GLY A 119 -0.34 -8.97 12.93
CA GLY A 119 -1.16 -8.47 14.03
C GLY A 119 -0.36 -7.94 15.22
N ALA A 120 0.94 -7.67 15.05
CA ALA A 120 1.73 -6.93 16.04
C ALA A 120 1.34 -5.45 15.97
N SER A 121 0.96 -4.85 17.09
CA SER A 121 0.62 -3.43 17.17
C SER A 121 1.56 -2.70 18.11
N ILE A 122 1.96 -1.50 17.72
CA ILE A 122 2.67 -0.56 18.62
C ILE A 122 1.70 0.25 19.47
N LEU A 123 0.41 0.27 19.13
CA LEU A 123 -0.66 0.93 19.88
C LEU A 123 -1.09 0.07 21.07
N SER A 124 -0.13 -0.31 21.92
CA SER A 124 -0.39 -1.12 23.12
C SER A 124 -1.23 -0.37 24.17
N ASP A 125 -1.24 0.96 24.14
CA ASP A 125 -1.90 1.79 25.16
C ASP A 125 -3.44 1.77 25.11
N LEU A 126 -4.06 1.37 23.98
CA LEU A 126 -5.52 1.23 23.91
C LEU A 126 -6.04 0.06 24.76
N VAL A 127 -5.21 -0.96 24.98
CA VAL A 127 -5.56 -2.11 25.82
C VAL A 127 -5.49 -1.77 27.32
N HIS A 128 -4.62 -0.84 27.71
CA HIS A 128 -4.45 -0.47 29.12
C HIS A 128 -5.53 0.48 29.67
N LEU A 129 -6.25 1.23 28.82
CA LEU A 129 -7.30 2.15 29.26
C LEU A 129 -8.64 1.46 29.59
N SER A 130 -8.88 0.24 29.11
CA SER A 130 -10.11 -0.54 29.40
C SER A 130 -9.98 -1.45 30.62
N CYS A 131 -8.76 -1.67 31.11
CA CYS A 131 -8.47 -2.47 32.31
C CYS A 131 -7.97 -1.59 33.46
N ARG A 132 -8.71 -0.51 33.80
CA ARG A 132 -8.65 0.06 35.14
C ARG A 132 -9.78 -0.55 35.99
N PRO A 133 -9.50 -1.23 37.11
CA PRO A 133 -10.53 -1.55 38.10
C PRO A 133 -11.08 -0.27 38.75
#